data_AF-A0A497K6Y2-F1
#
_entry.id   AF-A0A497K6Y2-F1
#
_cell.length_a   1.000
_cell.length_b   1.000
_cell.length_c   1.000
_cell.angle_alpha   90.00
_cell.angle_beta   90.00
_cell.angle_gamma   90.00
#
_symmetry.space_group_name_H-M   'P 1'
#
loop_
_entity.id
_entity.type
_entity.pdbx_description
1 polymer ?
#
loop_
_entity_poly.entity_id
_entity_poly.type
_entity_poly.pdbx_seq_one_letter_code
_entity_poly.pdbx_strand_id
1 'polypeptide(L)' 'YEPYPPELVGNKRRLTIGKHSGKAIIKHKIIEITGVEPSRDQLSKVVQRVKAIYEGGRRASLKDEEFKEILREVEILDS' A
#
# COMPACT_ATOMS: atom_id res chain seq x y z
N TYR A 1 24.96 0.89 -28.74
CA TYR A 1 23.94 1.35 -27.78
C TYR A 1 23.29 0.09 -27.24
N GLU A 2 23.73 -0.38 -26.09
CA GLU A 2 23.09 -1.53 -25.44
C GLU A 2 21.81 -1.02 -24.77
N PRO A 3 20.62 -1.51 -25.15
CA PRO A 3 19.42 -1.24 -24.39
C PRO A 3 19.51 -2.03 -23.08
N TYR A 4 19.44 -1.30 -21.96
CA TYR A 4 19.33 -1.89 -20.62
C TYR A 4 18.23 -2.97 -20.57
N PRO A 5 18.41 -4.04 -19.78
CA PRO A 5 17.36 -5.05 -19.59
C PRO A 5 16.06 -4.36 -19.15
N PRO A 6 14.90 -4.71 -19.75
CA PRO A 6 13.61 -4.12 -19.42
C PRO A 6 13.20 -4.33 -17.95
N GLU A 7 13.92 -5.20 -17.24
CA GLU A 7 13.80 -5.40 -15.79
C GLU A 7 14.11 -4.13 -14.99
N LEU A 8 14.90 -3.20 -15.56
CA LEU A 8 15.23 -1.88 -14.99
C LEU A 8 14.39 -0.73 -15.57
N VAL A 9 13.55 -0.98 -16.59
CA VAL A 9 12.69 0.03 -17.22
C VAL A 9 11.25 -0.10 -16.72
N GLY A 10 11.08 0.18 -15.43
CA GLY A 10 10.13 1.21 -14.99
C GLY A 10 8.66 1.09 -15.38
N ASN A 11 8.05 -0.10 -15.48
CA ASN A 11 6.58 -0.16 -15.56
C ASN A 11 5.94 -1.42 -14.95
N LYS A 12 6.46 -1.93 -13.82
CA LYS A 12 5.54 -2.59 -12.88
C LYS A 12 4.60 -1.48 -12.42
N ARG A 13 3.35 -1.46 -12.92
CA ARG A 13 2.32 -0.52 -12.47
C ARG A 13 2.36 -0.48 -10.95
N ARG A 14 2.99 0.55 -10.38
CA ARG A 14 3.14 0.66 -8.95
C ARG A 14 1.74 0.89 -8.42
N LEU A 15 1.16 -0.15 -7.84
CA LEU A 15 -0.18 -0.09 -7.27
C LEU A 15 -0.11 0.93 -6.14
N THR A 16 -0.64 2.12 -6.39
CA THR A 16 -0.63 3.22 -5.42
C THR A 16 -1.90 3.18 -4.58
N ILE A 17 -1.78 3.51 -3.30
CA ILE A 17 -2.94 3.68 -2.42
C ILE A 17 -3.35 5.15 -2.48
N GLY A 18 -4.57 5.41 -2.95
CA GLY A 18 -5.19 6.73 -3.05
C GLY A 18 -6.55 6.77 -2.37
N LYS A 19 -7.21 7.94 -2.40
CA LYS A 19 -8.54 8.17 -1.80
C LYS A 19 -9.60 7.14 -2.23
N HIS A 20 -9.48 6.60 -3.44
CA HIS A 20 -10.42 5.63 -4.02
C HIS A 20 -9.94 4.17 -3.94
N SER A 21 -8.80 3.91 -3.28
CA SER A 21 -8.31 2.54 -3.12
C SER A 21 -9.21 1.76 -2.18
N GLY A 22 -9.97 0.83 -2.75
CA GLY A 22 -10.84 -0.08 -2.00
C GLY A 22 -10.08 -1.20 -1.29
N LYS A 23 -10.82 -2.01 -0.53
CA LYS A 23 -10.28 -3.14 0.25
C LYS A 23 -9.42 -4.10 -0.57
N ALA A 24 -9.81 -4.38 -1.82
CA ALA A 24 -9.07 -5.29 -2.70
C ALA A 24 -7.66 -4.76 -3.04
N ILE A 25 -7.56 -3.46 -3.34
CA ILE A 25 -6.29 -2.79 -3.67
C ILE A 25 -5.38 -2.75 -2.43
N ILE A 26 -5.95 -2.40 -1.28
CA ILE A 26 -5.22 -2.37 0.00
C ILE A 26 -4.74 -3.77 0.38
N LYS A 27 -5.59 -4.80 0.28
CA LYS A 27 -5.23 -6.19 0.55
C LYS A 27 -4.08 -6.65 -0.36
N HIS A 28 -4.18 -6.39 -1.67
CA HIS A 28 -3.12 -6.73 -2.61
C HIS A 28 -1.80 -6.05 -2.24
N LYS A 29 -1.84 -4.77 -1.85
CA LYS A 29 -0.62 -4.03 -1.46
C LYS A 29 0.00 -4.56 -0.16
N ILE A 30 -0.83 -5.00 0.80
CA ILE A 30 -0.34 -5.65 2.02
C ILE A 30 0.41 -6.93 1.66
N ILE A 31 -0.18 -7.79 0.84
CA ILE A 31 0.45 -9.05 0.40
C ILE A 31 1.72 -8.78 -0.40
N GLU A 32 1.72 -7.76 -1.27
CA GLU A 32 2.90 -7.36 -2.04
C GLU A 32 4.08 -6.96 -1.14
N ILE A 33 3.84 -6.23 -0.05
CA ILE A 33 4.90 -5.71 0.83
C ILE A 33 5.34 -6.74 1.86
N THR A 34 4.40 -7.48 2.43
CA THR A 34 4.64 -8.33 3.60
C THR A 34 4.73 -9.82 3.27
N GLY A 35 4.19 -10.23 2.12
CA GLY A 35 3.99 -11.64 1.78
C GLY A 35 2.85 -12.30 2.57
N VAL A 36 2.16 -11.57 3.45
CA VAL A 36 1.14 -12.11 4.37
C VAL A 36 -0.25 -11.64 3.96
N GLU A 37 -1.23 -12.55 4.03
CA GLU A 37 -2.64 -12.20 3.86
C GLU A 37 -3.22 -11.64 5.18
N PRO A 38 -3.70 -10.40 5.20
CA PRO A 38 -4.23 -9.80 6.42
C PRO A 38 -5.59 -10.43 6.80
N SER A 39 -5.85 -10.53 8.10
CA SER A 39 -7.18 -10.88 8.59
C SER A 39 -8.22 -9.82 8.23
N ARG A 40 -9.52 -10.17 8.32
CA ARG A 40 -10.61 -9.23 8.03
C ARG A 40 -10.58 -7.99 8.94
N ASP A 41 -10.20 -8.16 10.19
CA ASP A 41 -10.07 -7.07 11.17
C ASP A 41 -8.90 -6.15 10.82
N GLN A 42 -7.70 -6.72 10.62
CA GLN A 42 -6.51 -6.00 10.18
C GLN A 42 -6.75 -5.22 8.89
N LEU A 43 -7.33 -5.85 7.87
CA LEU A 43 -7.66 -5.18 6.61
C LEU A 43 -8.65 -4.01 6.84
N SER A 44 -9.65 -4.20 7.70
CA SER A 44 -10.61 -3.15 8.06
C SER A 44 -9.91 -1.97 8.73
N LYS A 45 -9.01 -2.23 9.69
CA LYS A 45 -8.22 -1.21 10.38
C LYS A 45 -7.35 -0.42 9.40
N VAL A 46 -6.60 -1.09 8.51
CA VAL A 46 -5.78 -0.41 7.48
C VAL A 46 -6.65 0.48 6.59
N VAL A 47 -7.79 -0.02 6.11
CA VAL A 47 -8.72 0.75 5.27
C VAL A 47 -9.22 2.00 5.99
N GLN A 48 -9.55 1.90 7.27
CA GLN A 48 -9.98 3.05 8.07
C GLN A 48 -8.86 4.08 8.23
N ARG A 49 -7.62 3.65 8.52
CA ARG A 49 -6.47 4.56 8.64
C ARG A 49 -6.17 5.27 7.32
N VAL A 50 -6.18 4.54 6.21
CA VAL A 50 -6.02 5.13 4.86
C VAL A 50 -7.11 6.18 4.62
N LYS A 51 -8.38 5.88 4.89
CA LYS A 51 -9.48 6.84 4.73
C LYS A 51 -9.29 8.09 5.58
N ALA A 52 -8.94 7.95 6.86
CA ALA A 52 -8.72 9.06 7.76
C ALA A 52 -7.64 10.03 7.25
N ILE A 53 -6.55 9.51 6.67
CA ILE A 53 -5.50 10.33 6.04
C ILE A 53 -6.05 11.17 4.88
N TYR A 54 -6.95 10.61 4.07
CA TYR A 54 -7.56 11.32 2.93
C TYR A 54 -8.70 12.26 3.32
N GLU A 55 -9.39 11.99 4.42
CA GLU A 55 -10.36 12.90 5.01
C GLU A 55 -9.69 14.19 5.52
N GLY A 56 -8.44 14.10 5.96
CA GLY A 56 -7.59 15.26 6.30
C GLY A 56 -7.17 16.13 5.11
N GLY A 57 -7.71 15.91 3.91
CA GLY A 57 -7.48 16.75 2.72
C GLY A 57 -6.29 16.33 1.85
N ARG A 58 -5.68 15.17 2.12
CA ARG A 58 -4.59 14.64 1.29
C ARG A 58 -5.07 14.43 -0.15
N ARG A 59 -4.25 14.85 -1.12
CA ARG A 59 -4.49 14.63 -2.56
C ARG A 59 -3.51 13.64 -3.19
N ALA A 60 -2.29 13.58 -2.67
CA ALA A 60 -1.26 12.68 -3.17
C ALA A 60 -1.52 11.23 -2.73
N SER A 61 -1.12 10.26 -3.57
CA SER A 61 -1.07 8.85 -3.18
C SER A 61 -0.16 8.64 -1.97
N LEU A 62 -0.43 7.59 -1.19
CA LEU A 62 0.49 7.14 -0.13
C LEU A 62 1.75 6.58 -0.77
N LYS A 63 2.90 6.99 -0.22
CA LYS A 63 4.19 6.36 -0.49
C LYS A 63 4.23 5.00 0.23
N ASP A 64 5.09 4.10 -0.26
CA ASP A 64 5.22 2.77 0.33
C ASP A 64 5.68 2.84 1.80
N GLU A 65 6.55 3.78 2.16
CA GLU A 65 6.99 3.99 3.55
C GLU A 65 5.83 4.39 4.47
N GLU A 66 5.00 5.34 4.05
CA GLU A 66 3.82 5.76 4.82
C GLU A 66 2.80 4.62 4.97
N PHE A 67 2.66 3.79 3.93
CA PHE A 67 1.81 2.62 4.02
C PHE A 67 2.39 1.58 4.98
N LYS A 68 3.71 1.35 4.99
CA LYS A 68 4.38 0.47 5.96
C LYS A 68 4.18 0.92 7.40
N GLU A 69 4.20 2.22 7.68
CA GLU A 69 3.88 2.75 9.02
C GLU A 69 2.48 2.31 9.46
N ILE A 70 1.47 2.44 8.58
CA ILE A 70 0.10 1.96 8.86
C ILE A 70 0.10 0.46 9.14
N LEU A 71 0.90 -0.34 8.42
CA LEU A 71 0.98 -1.79 8.65
C LEU A 71 1.61 -2.16 10.00
N ARG A 72 2.59 -1.39 10.47
CA ARG A 72 3.18 -1.55 11.80
C ARG A 72 2.17 -1.22 12.89
N GLU A 73 1.40 -0.15 12.74
CA GLU A 73 0.36 0.25 13.68
C GLU A 73 -0.73 -0.83 13.88
N VAL A 74 -0.98 -1.66 12.88
CA VAL A 74 -1.99 -2.73 12.93
C VAL A 74 -1.39 -4.13 13.11
N GLU A 75 -0.10 -4.20 13.47
CA GLU A 75 0.61 -5.45 13.76
C GLU A 75 0.60 -6.43 12.58
N ILE A 76 0.67 -5.91 11.35
CA ILE A 76 0.83 -6.71 10.12
C ILE A 76 2.31 -6.83 9.72
N LEU A 77 3.10 -5.80 10.01
CA LEU A 77 4.53 -5.76 9.72
C LEU A 77 5.30 -5.62 11.02
N ASP A 78 6.19 -6.57 11.30
CA ASP A 78 7.12 -6.50 12.42
C ASP A 78 8.11 -5.33 12.24
N SER A 79 8.55 -4.73 13.34
CA SER A 79 9.35 -3.49 13.37
C SER A 79 10.74 -3.67 12.76
#